data_AF-A0A7V9UD20-F1
#
_entry.id   AF-A0A7V9UD20-F1
#
_cell.length_a   1.000
_cell.length_b   1.000
_cell.length_c   1.000
_cell.angle_alpha   90.00
_cell.angle_beta   90.00
_cell.angle_gamma   90.00
#
_symmetry.space_group_name_H-M   'P 1'
#
loop_
_entity.id
_entity.type
_entity.pdbx_description
1 polymer ?
#
loop_
_entity_poly.entity_id
_entity_poly.type
_entity_poly.pdbx_seq_one_letter_code
_entity_poly.pdbx_strand_id
1 'polypeptide(L)'
;MIADSVMILANLRRNVKDLAENRHFHVLGAVTDSAPDLHLRISRKDAICDIHKRKMVLRVRDLERLLTSQGVSAAKMDGITRKLRESGRLPTGGRGNNAPSIGPNEAASILIAVAGTPKANEADMRVAKLEPLLSEGRAGTRTLLEAVMSLLADPAKLDAITEVRIARTRRRATFIFRSGKVEEFRTAKPNGQDDRFYVEGILAAPLLKLVARAIQIGEAGKATLEGEVNANDASPPSVSSE
;
A
#
# COMPACT_ATOMS: atom_id res chain seq x y z
N MET A 1 7.34 -38.59 22.53
CA MET A 1 7.01 -37.43 21.67
C MET A 1 7.88 -36.19 21.95
N ILE A 2 9.15 -36.35 22.37
CA ILE A 2 10.09 -35.23 22.60
C ILE A 2 11.32 -35.32 21.67
N ALA A 3 11.51 -36.45 20.96
CA ALA A 3 12.68 -36.69 20.12
C ALA A 3 12.62 -35.95 18.76
N ASP A 4 11.44 -35.65 18.21
CA ASP A 4 11.33 -35.03 16.88
C ASP A 4 11.62 -33.51 16.87
N SER A 5 11.43 -32.83 18.00
CA SER A 5 11.69 -31.39 18.09
C SER A 5 13.18 -31.03 18.13
N VAL A 6 14.05 -31.96 18.53
CA VAL A 6 15.50 -31.71 18.62
C VAL A 6 16.17 -31.83 17.25
N MET A 7 15.66 -32.68 16.35
CA MET A 7 16.20 -32.80 14.98
C MET A 7 15.92 -31.57 14.10
N ILE A 8 14.77 -30.91 14.28
CA ILE A 8 14.41 -29.72 13.49
C ILE A 8 15.33 -28.53 13.83
N LEU A 9 15.69 -28.37 15.11
CA LEU A 9 16.63 -27.33 15.57
C LEU A 9 18.08 -27.59 15.14
N ALA A 10 18.49 -28.85 14.98
CA ALA A 10 19.83 -29.20 14.49
C ALA A 10 20.03 -28.91 12.99
N ASN A 11 18.97 -29.01 12.18
CA ASN A 11 19.03 -28.70 10.74
C ASN A 11 18.97 -27.19 10.45
N LEU A 12 18.33 -26.39 11.31
CA LEU A 12 18.32 -24.92 11.13
C LEU A 12 19.68 -24.27 11.40
N ARG A 13 20.51 -24.86 12.29
CA ARG A 13 21.85 -24.33 12.62
C ARG A 13 22.91 -24.62 11.55
N ARG A 14 22.76 -25.65 10.72
CA ARG A 14 23.71 -25.96 9.64
C ARG A 14 23.62 -24.96 8.47
N ASN A 15 22.41 -24.56 8.08
CA ASN A 15 22.21 -23.63 6.96
C ASN A 15 22.68 -22.18 7.21
N VAL A 16 22.87 -21.77 8.46
CA VAL A 16 23.37 -20.41 8.78
C VAL A 16 24.90 -20.33 8.67
N LYS A 17 25.61 -21.45 8.81
CA LYS A 17 27.08 -21.47 8.75
C LYS A 17 27.60 -21.41 7.31
N ASP A 18 26.90 -22.04 6.36
CA ASP A 18 27.32 -22.08 4.95
C ASP A 18 27.10 -20.75 4.19
N LEU A 19 26.28 -19.84 4.74
CA LEU A 19 26.07 -18.49 4.19
C LEU A 19 27.13 -17.47 4.61
N ALA A 20 28.01 -17.81 5.57
CA ALA A 20 29.04 -16.91 6.07
C ALA A 20 30.41 -17.08 5.37
N GLU A 21 30.65 -18.19 4.66
CA GLU A 21 31.99 -18.53 4.13
C GLU A 21 32.21 -18.20 2.64
N ASN A 22 31.20 -17.73 1.89
CA ASN A 22 31.33 -17.39 0.47
C ASN A 22 31.48 -15.89 0.18
N ARG A 23 32.51 -15.25 0.75
CA ARG A 23 32.96 -13.91 0.35
C ARG A 23 34.44 -13.87 0.00
N HIS A 24 34.78 -14.47 -1.14
CA HIS A 24 35.98 -14.10 -1.90
C HIS A 24 35.54 -13.28 -3.12
N PHE A 25 35.54 -11.95 -2.98
CA PHE A 25 35.56 -11.04 -4.12
C PHE A 25 36.91 -10.33 -4.12
N HIS A 26 37.62 -10.50 -5.23
CA HIS A 26 38.91 -9.89 -5.53
C HIS A 26 38.84 -8.36 -5.43
N VAL A 27 39.76 -7.79 -4.65
CA VAL A 27 40.10 -6.37 -4.65
C VAL A 27 41.22 -6.17 -5.65
N LEU A 28 40.99 -5.37 -6.70
CA LEU A 28 42.05 -4.75 -7.51
C LEU A 28 41.55 -3.41 -8.06
N GLY A 29 42.37 -2.37 -7.87
CA GLY A 29 42.47 -1.23 -8.77
C GLY A 29 41.71 0.04 -8.38
N ALA A 30 42.41 0.94 -7.67
CA ALA A 30 42.05 2.35 -7.56
C ALA A 30 42.49 3.11 -8.83
N VAL A 31 41.63 3.99 -9.37
CA VAL A 31 41.99 5.22 -10.11
C VAL A 31 40.88 6.26 -9.87
N THR A 32 41.31 7.52 -9.82
CA THR A 32 40.72 8.71 -9.20
C THR A 32 39.72 9.48 -10.07
N ASP A 33 39.12 10.48 -9.41
CA ASP A 33 38.67 11.78 -9.92
C ASP A 33 37.27 11.96 -10.51
N SER A 34 36.47 12.64 -9.67
CA SER A 34 35.69 13.84 -9.99
C SER A 34 34.26 13.71 -10.55
N ALA A 35 33.34 14.23 -9.71
CA ALA A 35 32.06 14.89 -10.00
C ALA A 35 30.81 14.03 -10.29
N PRO A 36 29.60 14.56 -9.99
CA PRO A 36 29.19 15.13 -8.72
C PRO A 36 27.96 14.40 -8.16
N ASP A 37 27.86 14.45 -6.83
CA ASP A 37 26.76 13.96 -6.00
C ASP A 37 25.50 14.78 -6.32
N LEU A 38 24.75 14.35 -7.34
CA LEU A 38 23.52 15.00 -7.76
C LEU A 38 22.38 14.58 -6.82
N HIS A 39 22.25 15.35 -5.75
CA HIS A 39 21.07 15.58 -4.93
C HIS A 39 19.76 14.99 -5.52
N LEU A 40 19.43 13.76 -5.13
CA LEU A 40 18.05 13.26 -5.12
C LEU A 40 17.65 12.83 -3.70
N ARG A 41 18.11 13.62 -2.71
CA ARG A 41 17.39 13.78 -1.44
C ARG A 41 16.20 14.71 -1.69
N ILE A 42 15.20 14.24 -2.44
CA ILE A 42 13.85 14.77 -2.25
C ILE A 42 13.50 14.37 -0.82
N SER A 43 13.64 15.33 0.09
CA SER A 43 13.49 15.13 1.52
C SER A 43 12.15 14.47 1.77
N ARG A 44 12.13 13.32 2.47
CA ARG A 44 10.89 12.68 2.94
C ARG A 44 9.99 13.69 3.68
N LYS A 45 10.59 14.74 4.25
CA LYS A 45 9.91 15.83 4.93
C LYS A 45 9.10 16.70 3.95
N ASP A 46 9.58 16.94 2.73
CA ASP A 46 8.97 17.89 1.80
C ASP A 46 7.69 17.34 1.16
N ALA A 47 7.69 16.07 0.74
CA ALA A 47 6.48 15.42 0.21
C ALA A 47 5.36 15.33 1.26
N ILE A 48 5.72 15.15 2.54
CA ILE A 48 4.78 15.12 3.65
C ILE A 48 4.35 16.55 4.03
N CYS A 49 5.25 17.53 4.00
CA CYS A 49 4.96 18.94 4.32
C CYS A 49 4.07 19.62 3.28
N ASP A 50 4.21 19.29 1.98
CA ASP A 50 3.34 19.82 0.93
C ASP A 50 1.89 19.34 1.09
N ILE A 51 1.70 18.09 1.54
CA ILE A 51 0.37 17.56 1.88
C ILE A 51 -0.19 18.22 3.15
N HIS A 52 0.66 18.51 4.15
CA HIS A 52 0.20 19.14 5.39
C HIS A 52 -0.16 20.63 5.26
N LYS A 53 0.45 21.37 4.31
CA LYS A 53 0.19 22.80 4.14
C LYS A 53 -1.07 23.13 3.35
N ARG A 54 -1.64 22.16 2.63
CA ARG A 54 -2.87 22.35 1.87
C ARG A 54 -3.90 21.37 2.43
N LYS A 55 -4.97 21.88 3.05
CA LYS A 55 -6.19 21.12 3.42
C LYS A 55 -6.85 20.54 2.16
N MET A 56 -6.18 19.64 1.45
CA MET A 56 -6.58 19.15 0.14
C MET A 56 -6.87 17.66 0.20
N VAL A 57 -8.01 17.30 -0.39
CA VAL A 57 -8.45 15.94 -0.66
C VAL A 57 -7.31 15.14 -1.30
N LEU A 58 -7.08 13.90 -0.84
CA LEU A 58 -6.04 13.05 -1.38
C LEU A 58 -6.32 12.77 -2.87
N ARG A 59 -5.40 13.15 -3.75
CA ARG A 59 -5.51 12.86 -5.18
C ARG A 59 -4.70 11.62 -5.54
N VAL A 60 -5.05 10.97 -6.66
CA VAL A 60 -4.27 9.84 -7.20
C VAL A 60 -2.79 10.20 -7.32
N ARG A 61 -2.49 11.43 -7.78
CA ARG A 61 -1.13 11.89 -8.00
C ARG A 61 -0.31 12.02 -6.71
N ASP A 62 -0.96 12.41 -5.61
CA ASP A 62 -0.29 12.55 -4.32
C ASP A 62 0.07 11.17 -3.77
N LEU A 63 -0.81 10.18 -3.94
CA LEU A 63 -0.52 8.79 -3.61
C LEU A 63 0.59 8.19 -4.51
N GLU A 64 0.57 8.47 -5.82
CA GLU A 64 1.66 8.07 -6.73
C GLU A 64 3.01 8.62 -6.29
N ARG A 65 3.07 9.92 -5.94
CA ARG A 65 4.29 10.58 -5.45
C ARG A 65 4.74 9.98 -4.12
N LEU A 66 3.81 9.73 -3.21
CA LEU A 66 4.09 9.08 -1.92
C LEU A 66 4.70 7.70 -2.16
N LEU A 67 4.07 6.85 -2.96
CA LEU A 67 4.59 5.50 -3.25
C LEU A 67 5.93 5.53 -3.99
N THR A 68 6.12 6.51 -4.89
CA THR A 68 7.40 6.71 -5.58
C THR A 68 8.51 7.12 -4.60
N SER A 69 8.21 7.97 -3.62
CA SER A 69 9.15 8.33 -2.55
C SER A 69 9.55 7.15 -1.65
N GLN A 70 8.73 6.08 -1.65
CA GLN A 70 9.00 4.83 -0.94
C GLN A 70 9.67 3.77 -1.84
N GLY A 71 10.14 4.15 -3.03
CA GLY A 71 10.93 3.29 -3.92
C GLY A 71 10.13 2.54 -4.98
N VAL A 72 8.82 2.78 -5.12
CA VAL A 72 8.06 2.25 -6.26
C VAL A 72 8.43 3.05 -7.52
N SER A 73 8.82 2.38 -8.61
CA SER A 73 9.15 3.08 -9.86
C SER A 73 7.98 3.95 -10.35
N ALA A 74 8.27 5.20 -10.72
CA ALA A 74 7.27 6.12 -11.28
C ALA A 74 6.61 5.55 -12.54
N ALA A 75 7.38 4.88 -13.40
CA ALA A 75 6.87 4.21 -14.60
C ALA A 75 5.95 3.03 -14.25
N LYS A 76 6.27 2.28 -13.19
CA LYS A 76 5.40 1.21 -12.68
C LYS A 76 4.08 1.81 -12.16
N MET A 77 4.14 2.89 -11.39
CA MET A 77 2.95 3.56 -10.87
C MET A 77 2.05 4.09 -11.97
N ASP A 78 2.61 4.78 -12.97
CA ASP A 78 1.85 5.29 -14.11
C ASP A 78 1.13 4.16 -14.88
N GLY A 79 1.84 3.05 -15.11
CA GLY A 79 1.25 1.87 -15.74
C GLY A 79 0.12 1.25 -14.90
N ILE A 80 0.30 1.16 -13.57
CA ILE A 80 -0.72 0.65 -12.65
C ILE A 80 -1.95 1.56 -12.68
N THR A 81 -1.79 2.86 -12.47
CA THR A 81 -2.94 3.77 -12.39
C THR A 81 -3.65 3.89 -13.73
N ARG A 82 -2.94 3.81 -14.86
CA ARG A 82 -3.55 3.68 -16.18
C ARG A 82 -4.43 2.42 -16.28
N LYS A 83 -3.91 1.23 -15.93
CA LYS A 83 -4.69 -0.02 -15.99
C LYS A 83 -5.89 -0.02 -15.05
N LEU A 84 -5.75 0.53 -13.86
CA LEU A 84 -6.88 0.62 -12.93
C LEU A 84 -7.97 1.57 -13.43
N ARG A 85 -7.61 2.70 -14.07
CA ARG A 85 -8.57 3.59 -14.75
C ARG A 85 -9.29 2.90 -15.91
N GLU A 86 -8.55 2.19 -16.77
CA GLU A 86 -9.12 1.40 -17.87
C GLU A 86 -10.15 0.38 -17.37
N SER A 87 -9.91 -0.22 -16.20
CA SER A 87 -10.83 -1.19 -15.57
C SER A 87 -11.97 -0.56 -14.74
N GLY A 88 -12.08 0.77 -14.69
CA GLY A 88 -13.09 1.48 -13.89
C GLY A 88 -12.86 1.48 -12.37
N ARG A 89 -11.72 0.97 -11.88
CA ARG A 89 -11.35 0.95 -10.45
C ARG A 89 -10.83 2.28 -9.93
N LEU A 90 -10.38 3.15 -10.84
CA LEU A 90 -10.00 4.51 -10.52
C LEU A 90 -10.82 5.47 -11.38
N PRO A 91 -11.20 6.63 -10.83
CA PRO A 91 -11.85 7.67 -11.62
C PRO A 91 -10.98 8.09 -12.80
N THR A 92 -11.61 8.21 -13.97
CA THR A 92 -11.01 8.84 -15.15
C THR A 92 -11.06 10.36 -14.95
N GLY A 93 -9.96 11.06 -15.25
CA GLY A 93 -9.88 12.48 -14.95
C GLY A 93 -8.52 13.09 -15.29
N GLY A 94 -8.38 14.39 -14.99
CA GLY A 94 -7.23 15.20 -15.33
C GLY A 94 -5.90 14.75 -14.71
N ARG A 95 -4.83 15.47 -15.06
CA ARG A 95 -3.48 15.27 -14.50
C ARG A 95 -3.11 16.42 -13.56
N GLY A 96 -2.12 16.19 -12.69
CA GLY A 96 -1.60 17.23 -11.80
C GLY A 96 -2.65 17.77 -10.84
N ASN A 97 -2.88 19.08 -10.86
CA ASN A 97 -3.84 19.74 -9.98
C ASN A 97 -5.30 19.36 -10.25
N ASN A 98 -5.59 18.82 -11.44
CA ASN A 98 -6.91 18.36 -11.85
C ASN A 98 -7.06 16.84 -11.70
N ALA A 99 -6.10 16.18 -11.03
CA ALA A 99 -6.21 14.76 -10.75
C ALA A 99 -7.40 14.48 -9.83
N PRO A 100 -8.17 13.42 -10.09
CA PRO A 100 -9.33 13.10 -9.29
C PRO A 100 -8.91 12.74 -7.86
N SER A 101 -9.77 13.14 -6.93
CA SER A 101 -9.71 12.74 -5.53
C SER A 101 -9.98 11.24 -5.40
N ILE A 102 -9.34 10.61 -4.42
CA ILE A 102 -9.50 9.19 -4.10
C ILE A 102 -9.73 8.98 -2.62
N GLY A 103 -10.51 7.96 -2.29
CA GLY A 103 -10.76 7.53 -0.92
C GLY A 103 -10.03 6.23 -0.56
N PRO A 104 -10.40 5.63 0.59
CA PRO A 104 -9.87 4.35 1.05
C PRO A 104 -10.00 3.20 0.03
N ASN A 105 -11.08 3.17 -0.75
CA ASN A 105 -11.34 2.11 -1.72
C ASN A 105 -10.31 2.11 -2.86
N GLU A 106 -10.19 3.25 -3.56
CA GLU A 106 -9.24 3.40 -4.67
C GLU A 106 -7.79 3.22 -4.21
N ALA A 107 -7.46 3.75 -3.02
CA ALA A 107 -6.14 3.58 -2.42
C ALA A 107 -5.84 2.09 -2.12
N ALA A 108 -6.82 1.34 -1.61
CA ALA A 108 -6.67 -0.09 -1.36
C ALA A 108 -6.42 -0.86 -2.67
N SER A 109 -7.17 -0.60 -3.74
CA SER A 109 -6.92 -1.24 -5.05
C SER A 109 -5.53 -0.92 -5.60
N ILE A 110 -5.04 0.32 -5.45
CA ILE A 110 -3.67 0.70 -5.84
C ILE A 110 -2.63 -0.09 -5.03
N LEU A 111 -2.78 -0.17 -3.71
CA LEU A 111 -1.84 -0.90 -2.84
C LEU A 111 -1.83 -2.41 -3.15
N ILE A 112 -2.99 -3.00 -3.38
CA ILE A 112 -3.12 -4.40 -3.80
C ILE A 112 -2.41 -4.62 -5.13
N ALA A 113 -2.57 -3.71 -6.11
CA ALA A 113 -1.86 -3.80 -7.38
C ALA A 113 -0.34 -3.73 -7.19
N VAL A 114 0.15 -2.75 -6.42
CA VAL A 114 1.58 -2.51 -6.22
C VAL A 114 2.27 -3.73 -5.59
N ALA A 115 1.63 -4.33 -4.58
CA ALA A 115 2.14 -5.52 -3.91
C ALA A 115 1.93 -6.80 -4.72
N GLY A 116 0.77 -6.95 -5.34
CA GLY A 116 0.31 -8.16 -6.02
C GLY A 116 0.90 -8.39 -7.41
N THR A 117 1.50 -7.38 -8.05
CA THR A 117 2.17 -7.57 -9.35
C THR A 117 3.52 -6.85 -9.47
N PRO A 118 4.54 -7.49 -10.08
CA PRO A 118 5.74 -6.79 -10.51
C PRO A 118 5.51 -5.99 -11.80
N LYS A 119 4.56 -6.41 -12.64
CA LYS A 119 4.31 -5.83 -13.97
C LYS A 119 3.05 -4.97 -13.98
N ALA A 120 3.19 -3.72 -14.41
CA ALA A 120 2.11 -2.74 -14.38
C ALA A 120 0.94 -3.08 -15.33
N ASN A 121 1.20 -3.76 -16.44
CA ASN A 121 0.18 -4.16 -17.42
C ASN A 121 -0.75 -5.29 -16.92
N GLU A 122 -0.39 -5.99 -15.84
CA GLU A 122 -1.21 -7.05 -15.22
C GLU A 122 -1.98 -6.55 -13.98
N ALA A 123 -1.92 -5.25 -13.67
CA ALA A 123 -2.43 -4.70 -12.42
C ALA A 123 -3.92 -4.96 -12.20
N ASP A 124 -4.75 -4.68 -13.20
CA ASP A 124 -6.20 -4.89 -13.18
C ASP A 124 -6.56 -6.36 -12.95
N MET A 125 -5.96 -7.27 -13.72
CA MET A 125 -6.19 -8.71 -13.60
C MET A 125 -5.80 -9.25 -12.22
N ARG A 126 -4.73 -8.68 -11.64
CA ARG A 126 -4.20 -9.12 -10.35
C ARG A 126 -5.09 -8.64 -9.21
N VAL A 127 -5.49 -7.38 -9.28
CA VAL A 127 -6.45 -6.79 -8.35
C VAL A 127 -7.78 -7.56 -8.41
N ALA A 128 -8.33 -7.84 -9.59
CA ALA A 128 -9.56 -8.62 -9.76
C ALA A 128 -9.50 -10.03 -9.14
N LYS A 129 -8.32 -10.66 -9.09
CA LYS A 129 -8.13 -11.99 -8.48
C LYS A 129 -7.93 -11.94 -6.97
N LEU A 130 -7.43 -10.82 -6.44
CA LEU A 130 -7.01 -10.67 -5.04
C LEU A 130 -8.07 -9.97 -4.20
N GLU A 131 -8.76 -8.96 -4.73
CA GLU A 131 -9.83 -8.22 -4.04
C GLU A 131 -10.89 -9.13 -3.41
N PRO A 132 -11.46 -10.14 -4.09
CA PRO A 132 -12.55 -10.94 -3.55
C PRO A 132 -12.10 -12.07 -2.60
N LEU A 133 -10.81 -12.14 -2.26
CA LEU A 133 -10.33 -13.17 -1.33
C LEU A 133 -10.98 -13.00 0.04
N LEU A 134 -11.53 -14.09 0.58
CA LEU A 134 -12.23 -14.07 1.85
C LEU A 134 -11.29 -14.41 3.00
N SER A 135 -11.50 -13.77 4.15
CA SER A 135 -10.77 -14.08 5.38
C SER A 135 -11.14 -15.47 5.90
N GLU A 136 -10.13 -16.26 6.26
CA GLU A 136 -10.31 -17.52 6.97
C GLU A 136 -10.34 -17.31 8.48
N GLY A 137 -11.29 -17.94 9.16
CA GLY A 137 -11.29 -18.04 10.63
C GLY A 137 -11.94 -16.89 11.41
N ARG A 138 -12.71 -15.99 10.78
CA ARG A 138 -13.51 -14.97 11.49
C ARG A 138 -15.00 -15.04 11.14
N ALA A 139 -15.85 -14.85 12.15
CA ALA A 139 -17.28 -14.60 11.98
C ALA A 139 -17.45 -13.25 11.27
N GLY A 140 -17.80 -13.28 9.99
CA GLY A 140 -17.76 -12.14 9.09
C GLY A 140 -16.82 -12.41 7.93
N THR A 141 -17.35 -13.02 6.88
CA THR A 141 -16.71 -13.16 5.57
C THR A 141 -16.51 -11.78 4.96
N ARG A 142 -15.36 -11.15 5.28
CA ARG A 142 -14.93 -9.92 4.62
C ARG A 142 -13.92 -10.21 3.52
N THR A 143 -13.93 -9.39 2.50
CA THR A 143 -13.00 -9.49 1.38
C THR A 143 -11.64 -8.86 1.72
N LEU A 144 -10.59 -9.18 0.96
CA LEU A 144 -9.28 -8.55 1.10
C LEU A 144 -9.37 -7.04 0.87
N LEU A 145 -10.15 -6.62 -0.14
CA LEU A 145 -10.37 -5.20 -0.43
C LEU A 145 -10.98 -4.49 0.79
N GLU A 146 -12.06 -5.04 1.35
CA GLU A 146 -12.71 -4.50 2.56
C GLU A 146 -11.75 -4.44 3.75
N ALA A 147 -10.92 -5.47 3.93
CA ALA A 147 -9.97 -5.51 5.02
C ALA A 147 -8.90 -4.41 4.90
N VAL A 148 -8.32 -4.22 3.71
CA VAL A 148 -7.34 -3.15 3.46
C VAL A 148 -8.02 -1.77 3.55
N MET A 149 -9.20 -1.62 2.95
CA MET A 149 -9.99 -0.38 3.01
C MET A 149 -10.29 0.01 4.47
N SER A 150 -10.68 -0.95 5.31
CA SER A 150 -10.95 -0.72 6.74
C SER A 150 -9.70 -0.29 7.51
N LEU A 151 -8.52 -0.79 7.15
CA LEU A 151 -7.25 -0.35 7.74
C LEU A 151 -6.88 1.09 7.32
N LEU A 152 -7.21 1.48 6.08
CA LEU A 152 -6.94 2.82 5.59
C LEU A 152 -7.91 3.87 6.14
N ALA A 153 -9.17 3.49 6.34
CA ALA A 153 -10.19 4.36 6.92
C ALA A 153 -9.99 4.59 8.44
N ASP A 154 -9.41 3.62 9.14
CA ASP A 154 -9.20 3.67 10.59
C ASP A 154 -7.75 3.34 10.96
N PRO A 155 -6.89 4.38 11.06
CA PRO A 155 -5.47 4.20 11.36
C PRO A 155 -5.20 3.59 12.74
N ALA A 156 -6.13 3.62 13.69
CA ALA A 156 -5.93 2.99 14.99
C ALA A 156 -5.79 1.46 14.83
N LYS A 157 -6.48 0.86 13.83
CA LYS A 157 -6.32 -0.56 13.51
C LYS A 157 -4.93 -0.91 12.99
N LEU A 158 -4.21 0.05 12.41
CA LEU A 158 -2.85 -0.15 11.90
C LEU A 158 -1.82 -0.29 13.04
N ASP A 159 -2.13 0.08 14.28
CA ASP A 159 -1.24 -0.17 15.42
C ASP A 159 -1.14 -1.64 15.79
N ALA A 160 -2.18 -2.42 15.50
CA ALA A 160 -2.19 -3.86 15.71
C ALA A 160 -1.54 -4.66 14.56
N ILE A 161 -1.24 -4.02 13.42
CA ILE A 161 -0.69 -4.67 12.23
C ILE A 161 0.81 -4.44 12.14
N THR A 162 1.56 -5.49 11.82
CA THR A 162 2.98 -5.42 11.47
C THR A 162 3.13 -5.21 9.97
N GLU A 163 2.48 -6.05 9.17
CA GLU A 163 2.51 -5.99 7.72
C GLU A 163 1.37 -6.77 7.09
N VAL A 164 1.04 -6.40 5.86
CA VAL A 164 0.14 -7.16 4.98
C VAL A 164 0.99 -7.72 3.85
N ARG A 165 0.95 -9.05 3.69
CA ARG A 165 1.64 -9.71 2.60
C ARG A 165 0.66 -10.19 1.54
N ILE A 166 1.02 -10.00 0.28
CA ILE A 166 0.18 -10.35 -0.87
C ILE A 166 0.99 -11.25 -1.79
N ALA A 167 0.51 -12.47 -2.00
CA ALA A 167 1.17 -13.42 -2.88
C ALA A 167 1.02 -12.98 -4.34
N ARG A 168 2.15 -12.88 -5.05
CA ARG A 168 2.19 -12.56 -6.48
C ARG A 168 1.97 -13.80 -7.34
N THR A 169 2.26 -14.98 -6.83
CA THR A 169 2.11 -16.25 -7.58
C THR A 169 0.83 -17.00 -7.22
N ARG A 170 0.18 -16.65 -6.09
CA ARG A 170 -0.98 -17.36 -5.54
C ARG A 170 -2.12 -16.40 -5.22
N ARG A 171 -3.34 -16.93 -5.15
CA ARG A 171 -4.53 -16.17 -4.72
C ARG A 171 -4.61 -16.19 -3.19
N ARG A 172 -3.62 -15.57 -2.56
CA ARG A 172 -3.45 -15.54 -1.11
C ARG A 172 -2.95 -14.17 -0.65
N ALA A 173 -3.49 -13.68 0.45
CA ALA A 173 -2.94 -12.56 1.19
C ALA A 173 -2.97 -12.87 2.68
N THR A 174 -2.16 -12.17 3.46
CA THR A 174 -1.98 -12.48 4.88
C THR A 174 -1.73 -11.22 5.67
N PHE A 175 -2.49 -11.03 6.73
CA PHE A 175 -2.31 -9.93 7.66
C PHE A 175 -1.57 -10.48 8.87
N ILE A 176 -0.41 -9.91 9.16
CA ILE A 176 0.42 -10.29 10.31
C ILE A 176 0.22 -9.23 11.38
N PHE A 177 -0.35 -9.65 12.51
CA PHE A 177 -0.59 -8.78 13.65
C PHE A 177 0.62 -8.73 14.58
N ARG A 178 0.78 -7.64 15.32
CA ARG A 178 1.84 -7.48 16.33
C ARG A 178 1.74 -8.55 17.43
N SER A 179 0.54 -9.05 17.71
CA SER A 179 0.31 -10.16 18.64
C SER A 179 0.83 -11.53 18.15
N GLY A 180 1.34 -11.61 16.91
CA GLY A 180 1.70 -12.87 16.25
C GLY A 180 0.51 -13.60 15.62
N LYS A 181 -0.72 -13.10 15.79
CA LYS A 181 -1.89 -13.63 15.08
C LYS A 181 -1.73 -13.42 13.58
N VAL A 182 -2.21 -14.39 12.82
CA VAL A 182 -2.24 -14.37 11.35
C VAL A 182 -3.69 -14.46 10.89
N GLU A 183 -4.13 -13.53 10.05
CA GLU A 183 -5.40 -13.61 9.34
C GLU A 183 -5.10 -13.84 7.86
N GLU A 184 -5.55 -14.97 7.34
CA GLU A 184 -5.29 -15.41 5.98
C GLU A 184 -6.49 -15.12 5.08
N PHE A 185 -6.23 -14.60 3.89
CA PHE A 185 -7.22 -14.38 2.84
C PHE A 185 -6.89 -15.31 1.69
N ARG A 186 -7.78 -16.23 1.35
CA ARG A 186 -7.57 -17.15 0.22
C ARG A 186 -8.88 -17.57 -0.42
N THR A 187 -8.79 -18.06 -1.67
CA THR A 187 -9.89 -18.80 -2.27
C THR A 187 -9.94 -20.18 -1.63
N ALA A 188 -11.14 -20.77 -1.49
CA ALA A 188 -11.27 -22.17 -1.10
C ALA A 188 -10.34 -23.03 -1.99
N LYS A 189 -9.48 -23.84 -1.38
CA LYS A 189 -8.47 -24.61 -2.11
C LYS A 189 -9.18 -25.56 -3.08
N PRO A 190 -8.95 -25.47 -4.40
CA PRO A 190 -9.24 -26.60 -5.28
C PRO A 190 -8.22 -27.69 -4.95
N ASN A 191 -8.72 -28.88 -4.61
CA ASN A 191 -8.01 -30.09 -4.20
C ASN A 191 -6.50 -30.17 -4.52
N GLY A 192 -5.68 -30.26 -3.46
CA GLY A 192 -4.39 -30.96 -3.47
C GLY A 192 -3.21 -30.31 -4.22
N GLN A 193 -3.34 -29.11 -4.78
CA GLN A 193 -2.16 -28.44 -5.37
C GLN A 193 -1.23 -27.88 -4.30
N ASP A 194 0.01 -28.36 -4.32
CA ASP A 194 1.08 -27.92 -3.44
C ASP A 194 1.80 -26.70 -4.04
N ASP A 195 1.93 -25.65 -3.24
CA ASP A 195 2.40 -24.34 -3.69
C ASP A 195 3.95 -24.27 -3.72
N ARG A 196 4.59 -24.86 -4.74
CA ARG A 196 6.07 -24.95 -4.81
C ARG A 196 6.83 -23.62 -4.96
N PHE A 197 6.16 -22.53 -5.37
CA PHE A 197 6.79 -21.22 -5.57
C PHE A 197 5.94 -20.09 -4.99
N TYR A 198 6.54 -19.36 -4.04
CA TYR A 198 5.88 -18.32 -3.27
C TYR A 198 6.70 -17.03 -3.34
N VAL A 199 6.14 -16.00 -3.99
CA VAL A 199 6.72 -14.66 -4.04
C VAL A 199 5.69 -13.68 -3.52
N GLU A 200 6.09 -12.82 -2.59
CA GLU A 200 5.20 -11.89 -1.91
C GLU A 200 5.57 -10.43 -2.20
N GLY A 201 4.55 -9.58 -2.30
CA GLY A 201 4.68 -8.16 -2.06
C GLY A 201 4.31 -7.85 -0.61
N ILE A 202 5.08 -6.98 0.04
CA ILE A 202 4.86 -6.61 1.43
C ILE A 202 4.38 -5.16 1.48
N LEU A 203 3.26 -4.94 2.16
CA LEU A 203 2.74 -3.64 2.55
C LEU A 203 3.01 -3.48 4.05
N ALA A 204 4.16 -2.89 4.38
CA ALA A 204 4.55 -2.69 5.77
C ALA A 204 3.63 -1.67 6.46
N ALA A 205 3.38 -1.85 7.76
CA ALA A 205 2.52 -0.94 8.54
C ALA A 205 2.91 0.55 8.44
N PRO A 206 4.20 0.96 8.41
CA PRO A 206 4.57 2.36 8.24
C PRO A 206 4.04 2.95 6.92
N LEU A 207 4.10 2.20 5.82
CA LEU A 207 3.55 2.64 4.53
C LEU A 207 2.03 2.79 4.61
N LEU A 208 1.35 1.78 5.17
CA LEU A 208 -0.11 1.82 5.33
C LEU A 208 -0.55 3.02 6.18
N LYS A 209 0.18 3.34 7.26
CA LYS A 209 -0.08 4.50 8.11
C LYS A 209 0.12 5.82 7.38
N LEU A 210 1.16 5.92 6.54
CA LEU A 210 1.39 7.11 5.73
C LEU A 210 0.23 7.35 4.75
N VAL A 211 -0.24 6.30 4.08
CA VAL A 211 -1.39 6.39 3.15
C VAL A 211 -2.67 6.72 3.90
N ALA A 212 -2.97 6.04 5.01
CA ALA A 212 -4.15 6.29 5.83
C ALA A 212 -4.21 7.73 6.34
N ARG A 213 -3.08 8.26 6.83
CA ARG A 213 -2.97 9.67 7.25
C ARG A 213 -3.21 10.64 6.09
N ALA A 214 -2.68 10.33 4.90
CA ALA A 214 -2.88 11.17 3.73
C ALA A 214 -4.36 11.22 3.31
N ILE A 215 -5.10 10.12 3.43
CA ILE A 215 -6.55 10.06 3.21
C ILE A 215 -7.28 10.95 4.23
N GLN A 216 -7.00 10.80 5.52
CA GLN A 216 -7.68 11.56 6.59
C GLN A 216 -7.46 13.07 6.48
N ILE A 217 -6.24 13.52 6.14
CA ILE A 217 -5.97 14.93 5.88
C ILE A 217 -6.84 15.44 4.73
N GLY A 218 -7.00 14.61 3.70
CA GLY A 218 -7.85 14.91 2.56
C GLY A 218 -9.34 15.02 2.90
N GLU A 219 -9.85 14.11 3.73
CA GLU A 219 -11.25 14.13 4.17
C GLU A 219 -11.54 15.35 5.07
N ALA A 220 -10.64 15.68 5.99
CA ALA A 220 -10.77 16.88 6.84
C ALA A 220 -10.76 18.18 6.03
N GLY A 221 -9.96 18.22 4.96
CA GLY A 221 -9.96 19.34 4.03
C GLY A 221 -11.29 19.49 3.28
N LYS A 222 -11.89 18.38 2.85
CA LYS A 222 -13.20 18.36 2.18
C LYS A 222 -14.32 18.91 3.08
N ALA A 223 -14.40 18.44 4.33
CA ALA A 223 -15.44 18.85 5.28
C ALA A 223 -15.37 20.35 5.63
N THR A 224 -14.15 20.93 5.67
CA THR A 224 -13.99 22.37 5.88
C THR A 224 -14.56 23.18 4.72
N LEU A 225 -14.29 22.77 3.47
CA LEU A 225 -14.74 23.48 2.27
C LEU A 225 -16.26 23.41 2.09
N GLU A 226 -16.89 22.27 2.38
CA GLU A 226 -18.34 22.12 2.28
C GLU A 226 -19.09 22.92 3.37
N GLY A 227 -18.48 23.11 4.54
CA GLY A 227 -19.03 23.97 5.60
C GLY A 227 -18.98 25.47 5.27
N GLU A 228 -17.93 25.94 4.59
CA GLU A 228 -17.78 27.35 4.20
C GLU A 228 -18.73 27.75 3.05
N VAL A 229 -19.04 26.83 2.12
CA VAL A 229 -19.98 27.10 1.02
C VAL A 229 -21.41 27.25 1.54
N ASN A 230 -21.82 26.44 2.52
CA ASN A 230 -23.15 26.54 3.13
C ASN A 230 -23.34 27.78 4.03
N ALA A 231 -22.26 28.34 4.59
CA ALA A 231 -22.36 29.55 5.41
C ALA A 231 -22.59 30.82 4.58
N ASN A 232 -22.19 30.82 3.29
CA ASN A 232 -22.36 31.96 2.38
C ASN A 232 -23.70 31.97 1.64
N ASP A 233 -24.51 30.92 1.75
CA ASP A 233 -25.86 30.85 1.17
C ASP A 233 -26.96 31.26 2.17
N ALA A 234 -26.57 31.71 3.37
CA ALA A 234 -27.46 32.38 4.29
C ALA A 234 -27.85 33.75 3.71
N SER A 235 -29.01 33.80 3.05
CA SER A 235 -29.61 35.01 2.51
C SER A 235 -29.66 36.11 3.59
N PRO A 236 -29.33 37.37 3.25
CA PRO A 236 -29.37 38.46 4.23
C PRO A 236 -30.80 38.61 4.78
N PRO A 237 -30.96 38.93 6.08
CA PRO A 237 -32.27 39.14 6.67
C PRO A 237 -32.98 40.26 5.91
N SER A 238 -34.15 39.96 5.37
CA SER A 238 -35.06 40.91 4.75
C SER A 238 -35.30 42.05 5.74
N VAL A 239 -34.72 43.21 5.46
CA VAL A 239 -34.97 44.42 6.24
C VAL A 239 -36.37 44.89 5.89
N SER A 240 -37.34 44.55 6.75
CA SER A 240 -38.67 45.13 6.71
C SER A 240 -38.53 46.63 6.98
N SER A 241 -38.86 47.43 5.96
CA SER A 241 -38.94 48.89 6.11
C SER A 241 -40.34 49.23 6.63
N GLU A 242 -40.42 49.83 7.81
CA GLU A 242 -41.61 50.54 8.32
C GLU A 242 -41.77 51.90 7.65
#